data_AF-A0A945AK45-F1
#
_entry.id   AF-A0A945AK45-F1
#
_cell.length_a   1.000
_cell.length_b   1.000
_cell.length_c   1.000
_cell.angle_alpha   90.00
_cell.angle_beta   90.00
_cell.angle_gamma   90.00
#
_symmetry.space_group_name_H-M   'P 1'
#
loop_
_entity.id
_entity.type
_entity.pdbx_description
1 polymer ?
#
loop_
_entity_poly.entity_id
_entity_poly.type
_entity_poly.pdbx_seq_one_letter_code
_entity_poly.pdbx_strand_id
1 'polypeptide(L)'
;MIEKGLNSPLSSSCGRWFDAFAAILGLSPERVSYEGQAAMQLESLAASEFSQQVNNTYPYYIEQQQGMFIINWQPLWLAVLTELQNQQEKGVIAARIHHSLSAATAE
;
A
#
# COMPACT_ATOMS: atom_id res chain seq x y z
N MET A 1 -6.24 -16.57 -15.14
CA MET A 1 -6.30 -15.32 -15.94
C MET A 1 -4.96 -14.61 -15.89
N ILE A 2 -4.50 -14.16 -14.71
CA ILE A 2 -3.21 -13.45 -14.53
C ILE A 2 -2.01 -14.25 -15.06
N GLU A 3 -1.81 -15.50 -14.62
CA GLU A 3 -0.70 -16.35 -15.08
C GLU A 3 -0.73 -16.59 -16.61
N LYS A 4 -1.92 -16.56 -17.21
CA LYS A 4 -2.13 -16.76 -18.65
C LYS A 4 -2.13 -15.45 -19.46
N GLY A 5 -1.95 -14.29 -18.82
CA GLY A 5 -1.99 -12.97 -19.47
C GLY A 5 -3.34 -12.57 -20.06
N LEU A 6 -4.43 -13.25 -19.68
CA LEU A 6 -5.77 -13.00 -20.25
C LEU A 6 -6.46 -11.87 -19.49
N ASN A 7 -6.72 -10.74 -20.16
CA ASN A 7 -7.36 -9.54 -19.61
C ASN A 7 -6.70 -9.04 -18.30
N SER A 8 -5.38 -9.16 -18.21
CA SER A 8 -4.59 -8.78 -17.03
C SER A 8 -3.43 -7.88 -17.41
N PRO A 9 -3.69 -6.64 -17.89
CA PRO A 9 -2.62 -5.70 -18.22
C PRO A 9 -1.82 -5.36 -16.96
N LEU A 10 -0.51 -5.20 -17.11
CA LEU A 10 0.36 -4.71 -16.03
C LEU A 10 0.03 -3.22 -15.75
N SER A 11 0.16 -2.82 -14.49
CA SER A 11 -0.07 -1.44 -14.07
C SER A 11 0.92 -1.05 -12.98
N SER A 12 1.45 0.18 -13.09
CA SER A 12 2.26 0.86 -12.08
C SER A 12 1.47 1.93 -11.33
N SER A 13 0.13 1.83 -11.32
CA SER A 13 -0.76 2.82 -10.71
C SER A 13 -0.63 2.86 -9.19
N CYS A 14 -0.29 4.03 -8.65
CA CYS A 14 -0.33 4.30 -7.21
C CYS A 14 -1.74 4.12 -6.61
N GLY A 15 -2.79 4.49 -7.35
CA GLY A 15 -4.17 4.28 -6.90
C GLY A 15 -4.50 2.80 -6.70
N ARG A 16 -4.14 1.95 -7.68
CA ARG A 16 -4.32 0.48 -7.57
C ARG A 16 -3.48 -0.12 -6.45
N TRP A 17 -2.30 0.45 -6.19
CA TRP A 17 -1.46 0.08 -5.05
C TRP A 17 -2.15 0.39 -3.71
N PHE A 18 -2.75 1.57 -3.55
CA PHE A 18 -3.56 1.89 -2.37
C PHE A 18 -4.80 1.01 -2.23
N ASP A 19 -5.50 0.73 -3.34
CA ASP A 19 -6.67 -0.16 -3.33
C ASP A 19 -6.31 -1.56 -2.80
N ALA A 20 -5.12 -2.08 -3.11
CA ALA A 20 -4.66 -3.36 -2.61
C ALA A 20 -4.48 -3.37 -1.08
N PHE A 21 -3.94 -2.29 -0.50
CA PHE A 21 -3.84 -2.15 0.95
C PHE A 21 -5.19 -1.92 1.63
N ALA A 22 -6.06 -1.11 1.03
CA ALA A 22 -7.43 -0.95 1.50
C ALA A 22 -8.17 -2.31 1.52
N ALA A 23 -7.95 -3.17 0.53
CA ALA A 23 -8.54 -4.50 0.46
C ALA A 23 -8.00 -5.42 1.57
N ILE A 24 -6.67 -5.51 1.77
CA ILE A 24 -6.11 -6.41 2.79
C ILE A 24 -6.46 -5.98 4.23
N LEU A 25 -6.65 -4.68 4.45
CA LEU A 25 -7.12 -4.15 5.74
C LEU A 25 -8.64 -4.29 5.93
N GLY A 26 -9.37 -4.81 4.94
CA GLY A 26 -10.81 -5.03 5.03
C GLY A 26 -11.64 -3.75 4.97
N LEU A 27 -11.13 -2.70 4.32
CA LEU A 27 -11.85 -1.45 4.10
C LEU A 27 -12.61 -1.44 2.77
N SER A 28 -12.10 -2.17 1.77
CA SER A 28 -12.68 -2.14 0.43
C SER A 28 -14.05 -2.84 0.42
N PRO A 29 -15.11 -2.16 -0.06
CA PRO A 29 -16.39 -2.82 -0.28
C PRO A 29 -16.29 -3.84 -1.42
N GLU A 30 -17.25 -4.77 -1.49
CA GLU A 30 -17.36 -5.74 -2.59
C GLU A 30 -17.44 -5.03 -3.96
N ARG A 31 -17.99 -3.81 -3.99
CA ARG A 31 -18.00 -2.93 -5.16
C ARG A 31 -17.74 -1.49 -4.75
N VAL A 32 -16.75 -0.85 -5.39
CA VAL A 32 -16.54 0.60 -5.28
C VAL A 32 -17.65 1.35 -6.01
N SER A 33 -18.18 2.39 -5.38
CA SER A 33 -19.27 3.23 -5.89
C SER A 33 -18.75 4.43 -6.69
N TYR A 34 -17.53 4.86 -6.42
CA TYR A 34 -16.86 5.97 -7.11
C TYR A 34 -15.34 5.74 -7.14
N GLU A 35 -14.66 6.46 -8.04
CA GLU A 35 -13.22 6.38 -8.21
C GLU A 35 -12.48 6.90 -6.96
N GLY A 36 -11.49 6.14 -6.50
CA GLY A 36 -10.70 6.50 -5.31
C GLY A 36 -11.35 6.18 -3.96
N GLN A 37 -12.55 5.59 -3.92
CA GLN A 37 -13.25 5.28 -2.65
C GLN A 37 -12.38 4.51 -1.66
N ALA A 38 -11.74 3.42 -2.09
CA ALA A 38 -10.95 2.56 -1.21
C ALA A 38 -9.68 3.27 -0.70
N ALA A 39 -9.01 4.04 -1.56
CA ALA A 39 -7.88 4.88 -1.18
C ALA A 39 -8.28 5.95 -0.13
N MET A 40 -9.41 6.64 -0.32
CA MET A 40 -9.91 7.62 0.66
C MET A 40 -10.26 6.98 2.01
N GLN A 41 -10.82 5.76 2.00
CA GLN A 41 -11.10 5.03 3.23
C GLN A 41 -9.83 4.64 3.97
N LEU A 42 -8.77 4.27 3.24
CA LEU A 42 -7.47 3.95 3.80
C LEU A 42 -6.80 5.19 4.42
N GLU A 43 -6.89 6.35 3.76
CA GLU A 43 -6.44 7.63 4.31
C GLU A 43 -7.20 7.97 5.59
N SER A 44 -8.53 7.84 5.58
CA SER A 44 -9.35 8.08 6.76
C SER A 44 -9.01 7.14 7.93
N LEU A 45 -8.64 5.89 7.65
CA LEU A 45 -8.21 4.93 8.68
C LEU A 45 -6.86 5.34 9.28
N ALA A 46 -5.95 5.88 8.46
CA ALA A 46 -4.64 6.32 8.92
C ALA A 46 -4.68 7.58 9.80
N ALA A 47 -5.73 8.40 9.68
CA ALA A 47 -5.76 9.77 10.20
C ALA A 47 -5.45 9.92 11.70
N SER A 48 -5.96 9.04 12.56
CA SER A 48 -5.72 9.11 14.02
C SER A 48 -4.28 8.78 14.42
N GLU A 49 -3.62 7.93 13.62
CA GLU A 49 -2.27 7.41 13.91
C GLU A 49 -1.19 8.13 13.09
N PHE A 50 -1.56 8.90 12.08
CA PHE A 50 -0.65 9.46 11.09
C PHE A 50 0.53 10.24 11.70
N SER A 51 0.25 11.15 12.63
CA SER A 51 1.28 11.96 13.30
C SER A 51 2.16 11.16 14.26
N GLN A 52 1.68 10.02 14.77
CA GLN A 52 2.44 9.16 15.69
C GLN A 52 3.42 8.24 14.95
N GLN A 53 3.18 7.99 13.65
CA GLN A 53 3.95 7.04 12.85
C GLN A 53 4.96 7.68 11.89
N VAL A 54 5.27 8.98 12.02
CA VAL A 54 6.13 9.73 11.08
C VAL A 54 7.50 9.08 10.85
N ASN A 55 8.09 8.49 11.89
CA ASN A 55 9.41 7.83 11.81
C ASN A 55 9.32 6.31 11.62
N ASN A 56 8.12 5.77 11.39
CA ASN A 56 7.86 4.34 11.28
C ASN A 56 7.44 4.02 9.85
N THR A 57 8.42 3.76 8.98
CA THR A 57 8.19 3.24 7.63
C THR A 57 8.43 1.73 7.59
N TYR A 58 7.86 1.08 6.58
CA TYR A 58 8.15 -0.29 6.23
C TYR A 58 9.35 -0.38 5.29
N PRO A 59 10.08 -1.50 5.30
CA PRO A 59 11.21 -1.70 4.41
C PRO A 59 10.77 -1.76 2.95
N TYR A 60 11.58 -1.18 2.07
CA TYR A 60 11.51 -1.29 0.62
C TYR A 60 12.94 -1.16 0.08
N TYR A 61 13.12 -1.41 -1.21
CA TYR A 61 14.37 -1.09 -1.89
C TYR A 61 14.09 -0.57 -3.30
N ILE A 62 15.00 0.24 -3.81
CA ILE A 62 14.91 0.82 -5.14
C ILE A 62 15.96 0.16 -6.03
N GLU A 63 15.50 -0.42 -7.14
CA GLU A 63 16.36 -1.02 -8.15
C GLU A 63 16.42 -0.14 -9.39
N GLN A 64 17.57 -0.12 -10.09
CA GLN A 64 17.65 0.51 -11.39
C GLN A 64 17.48 -0.55 -12.49
N GLN A 65 16.46 -0.41 -13.34
CA GLN A 65 16.20 -1.30 -14.45
C GLN A 65 16.01 -0.48 -15.73
N GLN A 66 16.84 -0.75 -16.75
CA GLN A 66 16.76 -0.07 -18.06
C GLN A 66 16.73 1.47 -17.97
N GLY A 67 17.47 2.04 -17.01
CA GLY A 67 17.52 3.49 -16.79
C GLY A 67 16.36 4.08 -15.98
N MET A 68 15.43 3.26 -15.49
CA MET A 68 14.34 3.65 -14.60
C MET A 68 14.59 3.17 -13.17
N PHE A 69 14.14 3.94 -12.18
CA PHE A 69 14.08 3.49 -10.80
C PHE A 69 12.76 2.74 -10.55
N ILE A 70 12.86 1.55 -9.98
CA ILE A 70 11.75 0.66 -9.67
C ILE A 70 11.74 0.42 -8.16
N ILE A 71 10.66 0.84 -7.50
CA ILE A 71 10.47 0.57 -6.07
C ILE A 71 9.92 -0.85 -5.91
N ASN A 72 10.65 -1.68 -5.18
CA ASN A 72 10.20 -3.02 -4.84
C ASN A 72 9.49 -3.02 -3.48
N TRP A 73 8.18 -3.27 -3.52
CA TRP A 73 7.30 -3.28 -2.36
C TRP A 73 7.21 -4.63 -1.65
N GLN A 74 7.90 -5.67 -2.10
CA GLN A 74 7.80 -7.01 -1.50
C GLN A 74 8.12 -7.02 0.01
N PRO A 75 9.18 -6.37 0.51
CA PRO A 75 9.47 -6.37 1.95
C PRO A 75 8.37 -5.65 2.75
N LEU A 76 7.81 -4.57 2.21
CA LEU A 76 6.69 -3.85 2.80
C LEU A 76 5.47 -4.76 2.95
N TRP A 77 5.11 -5.50 1.89
CA TRP A 77 3.99 -6.45 1.95
C TRP A 77 4.19 -7.52 3.02
N LEU A 78 5.39 -8.09 3.12
CA LEU A 78 5.71 -9.09 4.15
C LEU A 78 5.60 -8.51 5.57
N ALA A 79 6.06 -7.28 5.78
CA ALA A 79 5.93 -6.60 7.07
C ALA A 79 4.46 -6.34 7.43
N VAL A 80 3.66 -5.83 6.49
CA VAL A 80 2.22 -5.59 6.68
C VAL A 80 1.47 -6.89 7.03
N LEU A 81 1.75 -7.98 6.31
CA LEU A 81 1.13 -9.28 6.59
C LEU A 81 1.52 -9.83 7.97
N THR A 82 2.77 -9.61 8.39
CA THR A 82 3.25 -10.00 9.73
C THR A 82 2.54 -9.21 10.83
N GLU A 83 2.39 -7.90 10.66
CA GLU A 83 1.67 -7.06 11.63
C GLU A 83 0.18 -7.42 11.71
N LEU A 84 -0.47 -7.76 10.59
CA LEU A 84 -1.84 -8.25 10.59
C LEU A 84 -1.99 -9.57 11.35
N GLN A 85 -1.05 -10.51 11.19
CA GLN A 85 -1.03 -11.76 11.96
C GLN A 85 -0.87 -11.51 13.47
N ASN A 86 -0.10 -10.49 13.83
CA ASN A 86 0.11 -10.06 15.22
C ASN A 86 -1.02 -9.16 15.77
N GLN A 87 -2.13 -9.01 15.03
CA GLN A 87 -3.30 -8.20 15.42
C GLN A 87 -2.97 -6.73 15.69
N GLN A 88 -1.97 -6.19 14.98
CA GLN A 88 -1.66 -4.77 15.07
C GLN A 88 -2.86 -3.92 14.63
N GLU A 89 -3.00 -2.75 15.25
CA GLU A 89 -4.07 -1.83 14.88
C GLU A 89 -3.96 -1.41 13.42
N LYS A 90 -5.06 -1.55 12.68
CA LYS A 90 -5.09 -1.25 11.25
C LYS A 90 -4.83 0.23 10.94
N GLY A 91 -5.20 1.15 11.85
CA GLY A 91 -4.87 2.58 11.75
C GLY A 91 -3.36 2.82 11.71
N VAL A 92 -2.62 2.14 12.59
CA VAL A 92 -1.16 2.17 12.61
C VAL A 92 -0.58 1.64 11.30
N ILE A 93 -1.05 0.46 10.83
CA ILE A 93 -0.59 -0.13 9.57
C ILE A 93 -0.84 0.83 8.40
N ALA A 94 -2.05 1.40 8.31
CA ALA A 94 -2.42 2.34 7.25
C ALA A 94 -1.52 3.59 7.28
N ALA A 95 -1.25 4.16 8.45
CA ALA A 95 -0.35 5.31 8.58
C ALA A 95 1.09 4.98 8.11
N ARG A 96 1.63 3.83 8.52
CA ARG A 96 2.98 3.40 8.11
C ARG A 96 3.08 3.15 6.60
N ILE A 97 2.04 2.60 5.96
CA ILE A 97 1.97 2.45 4.49
C ILE A 97 2.11 3.81 3.80
N HIS A 98 1.37 4.83 4.25
CA HIS A 98 1.45 6.18 3.67
C HIS A 98 2.83 6.81 3.85
N HIS A 99 3.41 6.72 5.06
CA HIS A 99 4.77 7.22 5.30
C HIS A 99 5.82 6.49 4.46
N SER A 100 5.65 5.18 4.25
CA SER A 100 6.56 4.38 3.43
C SER A 100 6.53 4.80 1.96
N LEU A 101 5.33 5.06 1.41
CA LEU A 101 5.20 5.60 0.06
C LEU A 101 5.88 6.96 -0.05
N SER A 102 5.58 7.88 0.87
CA SER A 102 6.16 9.22 0.89
C SER A 102 7.69 9.18 0.94
N ALA A 103 8.25 8.35 1.83
CA ALA A 103 9.69 8.18 1.97
C ALA A 103 10.32 7.64 0.68
N ALA A 104 9.78 6.55 0.12
CA ALA A 104 10.33 5.92 -1.07
C ALA A 104 10.33 6.83 -2.30
N THR A 105 9.35 7.75 -2.39
CA THR A 105 9.26 8.70 -3.52
C THR A 105 10.12 9.96 -3.34
N ALA A 106 10.67 10.18 -2.16
CA ALA A 106 11.48 11.36 -1.83
C ALA A 106 13.00 11.11 -1.93
N GLU A 107 13.44 9.86 -2.14
CA GLU A 107 14.84 9.49 -2.41
C GLU A 107 15.32 9.94 -3.79
#